data_AF-A0A7W1H3Q4-F1
#
_entry.id   AF-A0A7W1H3Q4-F1
#
_cell.length_a   1.000
_cell.length_b   1.000
_cell.length_c   1.000
_cell.angle_alpha   90.00
_cell.angle_beta   90.00
_cell.angle_gamma   90.00
#
_symmetry.space_group_name_H-M   'P 1'
#
loop_
_entity.id
_entity.type
_entity.pdbx_description
1 polymer ?
#
loop_
_entity_poly.entity_id
_entity_poly.type
_entity_poly.pdbx_seq_one_letter_code
_entity_poly.pdbx_strand_id
1 'polypeptide(L)' 'AERLRSWRLERSRADGVPAYVVLHDATLRELAAVKPQTHGELAGVKGFGPVKLERYADDVLAAIESG' A
#
# COMPACT_ATOMS: atom_id res chain seq x y z
N ALA A 1 -10.54 3.27 -0.23
CA ALA A 1 -9.60 3.80 -1.24
C ALA A 1 -8.97 5.14 -0.83
N GLU A 2 -9.72 6.06 -0.24
CA GLU A 2 -9.21 7.37 0.18
C GLU A 2 -8.12 7.28 1.27
N ARG A 3 -8.32 6.42 2.28
CA ARG A 3 -7.31 6.10 3.33
C ARG A 3 -5.96 5.66 2.74
N LEU A 4 -5.95 4.73 1.79
CA LEU A 4 -4.72 4.29 1.09
C LEU A 4 -4.01 5.43 0.35
N ARG A 5 -4.77 6.38 -0.23
CA ARG A 5 -4.17 7.53 -0.92
C ARG A 5 -3.54 8.51 0.06
N SER A 6 -4.20 8.78 1.18
CA SER A 6 -3.66 9.61 2.25
C SER A 6 -2.40 8.99 2.83
N TRP A 7 -2.46 7.72 3.22
CA TRP A 7 -1.30 6.98 3.72
C TRP A 7 -0.13 7.01 2.73
N ARG A 8 -0.38 6.79 1.44
CA ARG A 8 0.66 6.85 0.41
C ARG A 8 1.33 8.23 0.36
N LEU A 9 0.54 9.30 0.46
CA LEU A 9 1.04 10.68 0.42
C LEU A 9 1.86 11.01 1.67
N GLU A 10 1.40 10.58 2.84
CA GLU A 10 2.11 10.74 4.11
C GLU A 10 3.44 9.98 4.08
N ARG A 11 3.41 8.72 3.63
CA ARG A 11 4.61 7.89 3.47
C ARG A 11 5.59 8.49 2.48
N SER A 12 5.11 9.01 1.35
CA SER A 12 5.98 9.61 0.34
C SER A 12 6.67 10.87 0.86
N ARG A 13 5.96 11.67 1.67
CA ARG A 13 6.53 12.83 2.35
C ARG A 13 7.57 12.43 3.39
N ALA A 14 7.30 11.39 4.19
CA ALA A 14 8.22 10.87 5.20
C ALA A 14 9.51 10.31 4.56
N ASP A 15 9.38 9.58 3.46
CA ASP A 15 10.51 8.98 2.76
C ASP A 15 11.21 9.98 1.80
N GLY A 16 10.68 11.18 1.60
CA GLY A 16 11.23 12.19 0.69
C GLY A 16 11.21 11.79 -0.78
N VAL A 17 10.32 10.85 -1.15
CA VAL A 17 10.21 10.31 -2.52
C VAL A 17 8.85 10.65 -3.13
N PRO A 18 8.72 10.64 -4.46
CA PRO A 18 7.41 10.76 -5.10
C PRO A 18 6.44 9.64 -4.70
N ALA A 19 5.14 9.93 -4.59
CA ALA A 19 4.11 8.96 -4.19
C ALA A 19 4.07 7.68 -5.04
N TYR A 20 4.38 7.78 -6.33
CA TYR A 20 4.44 6.61 -7.22
C TYR A 20 5.56 5.63 -6.85
N VAL A 21 6.63 6.09 -6.18
CA VAL A 21 7.74 5.24 -5.72
C VAL A 21 7.28 4.36 -4.55
N VAL A 22 6.50 4.94 -3.63
CA VAL A 22 5.87 4.20 -2.53
C VAL A 22 4.92 3.16 -3.13
N LEU A 23 3.90 3.62 -3.86
CA LEU A 23 2.87 2.75 -4.43
C LEU A 23 2.33 3.33 -5.75
N HIS A 24 2.40 2.54 -6.83
CA HIS A 24 1.80 2.93 -8.10
C HIS A 24 0.27 2.94 -8.00
N ASP A 25 -0.38 3.79 -8.80
CA ASP A 25 -1.85 3.87 -8.82
C ASP A 25 -2.53 2.56 -9.28
N ALA A 26 -1.82 1.71 -10.03
CA ALA A 26 -2.29 0.38 -10.38
C ALA A 26 -2.39 -0.52 -9.14
N THR A 27 -1.31 -0.60 -8.35
CA THR A 27 -1.27 -1.37 -7.10
C THR A 27 -2.25 -0.80 -6.08
N LEU A 28 -2.39 0.53 -5.97
CA LEU A 28 -3.36 1.14 -5.07
C LEU A 28 -4.82 0.81 -5.44
N ARG A 29 -5.14 0.74 -6.74
CA ARG A 29 -6.44 0.28 -7.22
C ARG A 29 -6.66 -1.21 -6.91
N GLU A 30 -5.64 -2.03 -7.11
CA GLU A 30 -5.73 -3.47 -6.84
C GLU A 30 -5.91 -3.75 -5.34
N LEU A 31 -5.16 -3.07 -4.47
CA LEU A 31 -5.34 -3.12 -3.02
C LEU A 31 -6.75 -2.70 -2.60
N ALA A 32 -7.30 -1.66 -3.21
CA ALA A 32 -8.65 -1.21 -2.91
C ALA A 32 -9.74 -2.18 -3.39
N ALA A 33 -9.46 -2.97 -4.43
CA ALA A 33 -10.38 -3.95 -4.99
C ALA A 33 -10.32 -5.29 -4.24
N VAL A 34 -9.12 -5.79 -3.97
CA VAL A 34 -8.87 -7.06 -3.28
C VAL A 34 -9.13 -6.94 -1.77
N LYS A 35 -8.76 -5.79 -1.18
CA LYS A 35 -8.79 -5.54 0.28
C LYS A 35 -8.11 -6.66 1.09
N PRO A 36 -6.81 -6.94 0.84
CA PRO A 36 -6.08 -7.97 1.57
C PRO A 36 -6.11 -7.69 3.09
N GLN A 37 -6.24 -8.75 3.88
CA GLN A 37 -6.25 -8.67 5.35
C GLN A 37 -4.99 -9.29 5.97
N THR A 38 -4.15 -9.91 5.15
CA THR A 38 -2.94 -10.60 5.59
C THR A 38 -1.72 -10.25 4.71
N HIS A 39 -0.53 -10.46 5.25
CA HIS A 39 0.73 -10.34 4.49
C HIS A 39 0.77 -11.30 3.29
N GLY A 40 0.19 -12.50 3.43
CA GLY A 40 0.13 -13.47 2.33
C GLY A 40 -0.71 -12.94 1.15
N GLU A 41 -1.86 -12.34 1.43
CA GLU A 41 -2.70 -11.73 0.40
C GLU A 41 -2.03 -10.50 -0.23
N LEU A 42 -1.35 -9.67 0.57
CA LEU A 42 -0.57 -8.54 0.06
C LEU A 42 0.55 -9.00 -0.91
N ALA A 43 1.23 -10.11 -0.60
CA ALA A 43 2.26 -10.66 -1.48
C ALA A 43 1.70 -11.14 -2.84
N GLY A 44 0.40 -11.43 -2.91
CA GLY A 44 -0.30 -11.75 -4.15
C GLY A 44 -0.67 -10.54 -5.00
N VAL A 45 -0.57 -9.31 -4.47
CA VAL A 45 -0.97 -8.09 -5.17
C VAL A 45 0.10 -7.64 -6.17
N LYS A 46 -0.31 -7.37 -7.41
CA LYS A 46 0.61 -6.99 -8.48
C LYS A 46 1.28 -5.64 -8.19
N GLY A 47 2.61 -5.66 -8.14
CA GLY A 47 3.42 -4.48 -7.81
C GLY A 47 3.68 -4.27 -6.32
N PHE A 48 3.24 -5.21 -5.47
CA PHE A 48 3.58 -5.28 -4.05
C PHE A 48 4.66 -6.35 -3.82
N GLY A 49 5.90 -6.03 -4.18
CA GLY A 49 7.04 -6.94 -4.05
C GLY A 49 7.51 -7.15 -2.60
N PRO A 50 8.44 -8.09 -2.36
CA PRO A 50 8.89 -8.47 -1.02
C PRO A 50 9.46 -7.30 -0.21
N VAL A 51 10.18 -6.38 -0.86
CA VAL A 51 10.71 -5.17 -0.21
C VAL A 51 9.58 -4.27 0.32
N LYS A 52 8.48 -4.13 -0.43
CA LYS A 52 7.32 -3.34 0.00
C LYS A 52 6.51 -4.07 1.06
N LEU A 53 6.46 -5.39 0.97
CA LEU A 53 5.87 -6.24 2.00
C LEU A 53 6.56 -6.01 3.35
N GLU A 54 7.88 -6.17 3.38
CA GLU A 54 8.65 -6.05 4.61
C GLU A 54 8.60 -4.63 5.20
N ARG A 55 8.46 -3.61 4.34
CA ARG A 55 8.53 -2.20 4.75
C ARG A 55 7.18 -1.56 5.04
N TYR A 56 6.11 -2.00 4.38
CA TYR A 56 4.82 -1.30 4.34
C TYR A 56 3.62 -2.21 4.60
N ALA A 57 3.80 -3.52 4.84
CA ALA A 57 2.64 -4.41 4.94
C ALA A 57 1.71 -4.04 6.10
N ASP A 58 2.22 -3.89 7.32
CA ASP A 58 1.41 -3.50 8.49
C ASP A 58 0.68 -2.16 8.28
N ASP A 59 1.42 -1.18 7.78
CA ASP A 59 0.95 0.16 7.42
C ASP A 59 -0.21 0.13 6.40
N VAL A 60 -0.06 -0.68 5.34
CA VAL A 60 -1.06 -0.83 4.28
C VAL A 60 -2.28 -1.60 4.78
N LEU A 61 -2.09 -2.67 5.57
CA LEU A 61 -3.20 -3.41 6.18
C LEU A 61 -4.01 -2.51 7.11
N ALA A 62 -3.34 -1.72 7.95
CA ALA A 62 -4.00 -0.76 8.83
C ALA A 62 -4.78 0.29 8.02
N ALA A 63 -4.22 0.79 6.91
CA ALA A 63 -4.90 1.73 6.02
C ALA A 63 -6.11 1.13 5.30
N ILE A 64 -6.10 -0.19 5.03
CA ILE A 64 -7.21 -0.93 4.43
C ILE A 64 -8.31 -1.17 5.47
N GLU A 65 -7.98 -1.69 6.65
CA GLU A 65 -8.95 -1.98 7.72
C GLU A 65 -9.71 -0.72 8.16
N SER A 66 -9.00 0.39 8.18
CA SER A 66 -9.51 1.70 8.49
C SER A 66 -10.56 2.23 7.49
N GLY A 67 -10.58 1.79 6.23
CA GLY A 67 -11.30 2.46 5.13
C GLY A 67 -12.48 1.70 4.55
#